data_AF-A0A940K5K7-F1
#
_entry.id   AF-A0A940K5K7-F1
#
_cell.length_a   1.000
_cell.length_b   1.000
_cell.length_c   1.000
_cell.angle_alpha   90.00
_cell.angle_beta   90.00
_cell.angle_gamma   90.00
#
_symmetry.space_group_name_H-M   'P 1'
#
loop_
_entity.id
_entity.type
_entity.pdbx_description
1 polymer ?
#
loop_
_entity_poly.entity_id
_entity_poly.type
_entity_poly.pdbx_seq_one_letter_code
_entity_poly.pdbx_strand_id
1 'polypeptide(L)'
;MMACLALCTVVHAQKKKPAKATGYTMYPPLGTWDEKEMRTGADRLSEFLPLLKNKKLAVFANHTSLVGTQNLVDTLHKLGMKISVVFGPEHGFRGTADAGEKISNYKDEKTGIPVVSLYGAKRRPSKEDLKDVDIMLFDIQDVGTRFYTYISSLEEYMIAAFENHKPLIILDRPNPNGFYVDGPVLDTAFRSFVGMQPVPIVYGMTIGEYAQMIAGEKWLKINGSSTYNIRVYKYGVENPEFMDLKKTVPYRMQIIACEKYTHNSKYVLPVKPSPNLPDIQSIYAYPSTCFFEGTVLSEGRGTPMPFRIFGHPSLPST
;
A
#
# COMPACT_ATOMS: atom_id res chain seq x y z
N MET A 1 -3.03 18.22 18.91
CA MET A 1 -4.50 18.37 18.82
C MET A 1 -5.05 17.10 18.19
N MET A 2 -5.97 16.33 18.74
CA MET A 2 -6.42 16.03 20.11
C MET A 2 -7.23 14.74 19.89
N ALA A 3 -6.81 13.62 20.47
CA ALA A 3 -7.49 12.34 20.30
C ALA A 3 -8.89 12.43 20.92
N CYS A 4 -9.93 12.12 20.15
CA CYS A 4 -11.30 12.11 20.66
C CYS A 4 -11.62 10.69 21.15
N LEU A 5 -11.46 10.45 22.45
CA LEU A 5 -12.11 9.35 23.16
C LEU A 5 -13.62 9.63 23.15
N ALA A 6 -14.41 8.78 22.51
CA ALA A 6 -15.87 8.84 22.62
C ALA A 6 -16.31 8.12 23.91
N LEU A 7 -16.86 8.88 24.86
CA LEU A 7 -17.60 8.35 25.99
C LEU A 7 -18.83 7.59 25.51
N CYS A 8 -18.96 6.35 25.96
CA CYS A 8 -20.14 5.52 25.77
C CYS A 8 -21.21 5.92 26.80
N THR A 9 -22.21 6.71 26.39
CA THR A 9 -23.44 6.91 27.18
C THR A 9 -24.54 6.01 26.63
N VAL A 10 -25.02 5.12 27.50
CA VAL A 10 -26.12 4.18 27.24
C VAL A 10 -27.43 4.95 27.12
N VAL A 11 -27.93 5.12 25.89
CA VAL A 11 -29.31 5.58 25.65
C VAL A 11 -30.19 4.35 25.41
N HIS A 12 -31.22 4.20 26.25
CA HIS A 12 -32.22 3.14 26.15
C HIS A 12 -32.95 3.20 24.80
N ALA A 13 -32.65 2.25 23.90
CA ALA A 13 -33.38 2.08 22.65
C ALA A 13 -34.72 1.36 22.89
N GLN A 14 -35.83 2.05 22.62
CA GLN A 14 -37.15 1.42 22.53
C GLN A 14 -37.16 0.42 21.35
N LYS A 15 -37.55 -0.82 21.64
CA LYS A 15 -37.67 -1.92 20.67
C LYS A 15 -38.77 -1.60 19.63
N LYS A 16 -38.39 -1.07 18.46
CA LYS A 16 -39.22 -1.15 17.25
C LYS A 16 -38.84 -2.38 16.44
N LYS A 17 -39.86 -3.14 16.00
CA LYS A 17 -39.71 -4.36 15.19
C LYS A 17 -38.94 -4.07 13.90
N PRO A 18 -38.02 -4.94 13.46
CA PRO A 18 -37.29 -4.72 12.22
C PRO A 18 -38.25 -4.79 11.02
N ALA A 19 -38.21 -3.76 10.17
CA ALA A 19 -38.84 -3.81 8.86
C ALA A 19 -38.17 -4.90 8.02
N LYS A 20 -38.97 -5.69 7.30
CA LYS A 20 -38.48 -6.74 6.39
C LYS A 20 -37.59 -6.09 5.33
N ALA A 21 -36.30 -6.45 5.30
CA ALA A 21 -35.40 -6.10 4.22
C ALA A 21 -35.93 -6.75 2.92
N THR A 22 -36.51 -5.95 2.04
CA THR A 22 -36.83 -6.34 0.67
C THR A 22 -35.52 -6.54 -0.08
N GLY A 23 -35.40 -7.69 -0.75
CA GLY A 23 -34.16 -8.19 -1.33
C GLY A 23 -33.47 -7.20 -2.25
N TYR A 24 -32.21 -6.90 -1.94
CA TYR A 24 -31.28 -6.35 -2.91
C TYR A 24 -30.92 -7.49 -3.88
N THR A 25 -31.37 -7.35 -5.12
CA THR A 25 -30.90 -8.15 -6.26
C THR A 25 -29.38 -8.05 -6.34
N MET A 26 -28.71 -9.18 -6.13
CA MET A 26 -27.29 -9.34 -6.47
C MET A 26 -27.13 -9.00 -7.94
N TYR A 27 -26.38 -7.94 -8.24
CA TYR A 27 -25.98 -7.64 -9.61
C TYR A 27 -25.25 -8.86 -10.21
N PRO A 28 -25.38 -9.09 -11.53
CA PRO A 28 -24.67 -10.19 -12.19
C PRO A 28 -23.17 -10.07 -11.90
N PRO A 29 -22.44 -11.20 -11.76
CA PRO A 29 -21.00 -11.16 -11.57
C PRO A 29 -20.38 -10.36 -12.70
N LEU A 30 -19.59 -9.34 -12.34
CA LEU A 30 -18.74 -8.63 -13.30
C LEU A 30 -17.92 -9.68 -14.05
N GLY A 31 -17.91 -9.57 -15.38
CA GLY A 31 -17.49 -10.63 -16.29
C GLY A 31 -16.19 -11.33 -15.90
N THR A 32 -16.15 -12.64 -16.14
CA THR A 32 -15.01 -13.52 -15.92
C THR A 32 -13.88 -13.17 -16.88
N TRP A 33 -13.11 -12.13 -16.56
CA TRP A 33 -11.73 -12.07 -17.02
C TRP A 33 -10.99 -13.19 -16.31
N ASP A 34 -10.17 -13.94 -17.04
CA ASP A 34 -9.49 -15.12 -16.49
C ASP A 34 -8.38 -14.66 -15.52
N GLU A 35 -8.77 -14.33 -14.28
CA GLU A 35 -7.88 -13.95 -13.16
C GLU A 35 -6.77 -14.99 -12.91
N LYS A 36 -6.95 -16.21 -13.43
CA LYS A 36 -5.99 -17.32 -13.31
C LYS A 36 -4.67 -17.13 -14.03
N GLU A 37 -4.52 -16.10 -14.87
CA GLU A 37 -3.26 -15.85 -15.59
C GLU A 37 -2.46 -14.63 -15.13
N MET A 38 -3.04 -13.69 -14.38
CA MET A 38 -2.32 -12.49 -13.94
C MET A 38 -1.37 -12.83 -12.79
N ARG A 39 -0.12 -12.40 -12.89
CA ARG A 39 0.89 -12.61 -11.84
C ARG A 39 1.41 -11.28 -11.35
N THR A 40 1.35 -11.07 -10.03
CA THR A 40 1.94 -9.89 -9.40
C THR A 40 3.46 -9.91 -9.51
N GLY A 41 4.12 -8.79 -9.23
CA GLY A 41 5.58 -8.76 -9.12
C GLY A 41 6.11 -9.77 -8.10
N ALA A 42 5.37 -10.00 -7.00
CA ALA A 42 5.73 -10.95 -5.96
C ALA A 42 5.59 -12.42 -6.43
N ASP A 43 4.64 -12.73 -7.32
CA ASP A 43 4.48 -14.08 -7.90
C ASP A 43 5.56 -14.44 -8.93
N ARG A 44 6.36 -13.45 -9.36
CA ARG A 44 7.44 -13.60 -10.33
C ARG A 44 8.80 -13.83 -9.65
N LEU A 45 8.84 -14.77 -8.71
CA LEU A 45 10.03 -15.09 -7.90
C LEU A 45 11.33 -15.25 -8.70
N SER A 46 11.28 -15.90 -9.86
CA SER A 46 12.45 -16.11 -10.72
C SER A 46 13.12 -14.80 -11.16
N GLU A 47 12.35 -13.71 -11.27
CA GLU A 47 12.82 -12.39 -11.71
C GLU A 47 13.73 -11.69 -10.70
N PHE A 48 13.61 -12.01 -9.41
CA PHE A 48 14.28 -11.25 -8.36
C PHE A 48 15.00 -12.09 -7.31
N LEU A 49 14.61 -13.35 -7.08
CA LEU A 49 15.29 -14.22 -6.09
C LEU A 49 16.82 -14.32 -6.32
N PRO A 50 17.34 -14.41 -7.56
CA PRO A 50 18.79 -14.47 -7.77
C PRO A 50 19.53 -13.24 -7.25
N LEU A 51 18.90 -12.06 -7.27
CA LEU A 51 19.47 -10.80 -6.76
C LEU A 51 19.56 -10.77 -5.22
N LEU A 52 18.72 -11.56 -4.54
CA LEU A 52 18.62 -11.61 -3.08
C LEU A 52 19.61 -12.60 -2.45
N LYS A 53 20.21 -13.48 -3.25
CA LYS A 53 21.06 -14.57 -2.74
C LYS A 53 22.24 -14.00 -1.94
N ASN A 54 22.44 -14.51 -0.73
CA ASN A 54 23.47 -14.07 0.22
C ASN A 54 23.38 -12.59 0.63
N LYS A 55 22.23 -11.93 0.43
CA LYS A 55 21.99 -10.55 0.87
C LYS A 55 21.13 -10.51 2.13
N LYS A 56 21.40 -9.51 2.97
CA LYS A 56 20.55 -9.13 4.09
C LYS A 56 19.42 -8.22 3.60
N LEU A 57 18.17 -8.64 3.80
CA LEU A 57 17.00 -8.00 3.22
C LEU A 57 16.27 -7.14 4.24
N ALA A 58 15.81 -5.96 3.79
CA ALA A 58 14.68 -5.28 4.41
C ALA A 58 13.44 -5.45 3.53
N VAL A 59 12.28 -5.69 4.13
CA VAL A 59 11.02 -5.87 3.38
C VAL A 59 9.96 -4.94 3.95
N PHE A 60 9.44 -4.02 3.14
CA PHE A 60 8.20 -3.32 3.46
C PHE A 60 7.02 -4.18 3.02
N ALA A 61 6.20 -4.61 3.98
CA ALA A 61 5.10 -5.54 3.74
C ALA A 61 3.97 -5.37 4.76
N ASN A 62 2.78 -5.79 4.37
CA ASN A 62 1.66 -6.06 5.28
C ASN A 62 1.02 -7.42 4.96
N HIS A 63 -0.20 -7.65 5.44
CA HIS A 63 -0.93 -8.91 5.22
C HIS A 63 -1.33 -9.13 3.75
N THR A 64 -1.33 -8.07 2.93
CA THR A 64 -1.64 -8.11 1.49
C THR A 64 -0.46 -8.53 0.62
N SER A 65 0.75 -8.55 1.17
CA SER A 65 2.00 -8.90 0.50
C SER A 65 2.06 -10.41 0.24
N LEU A 66 1.20 -10.92 -0.64
CA LEU A 66 1.03 -12.35 -0.94
C LEU A 66 1.83 -12.78 -2.17
N VAL A 67 2.38 -13.99 -2.10
CA VAL A 67 2.91 -14.82 -3.20
C VAL A 67 2.03 -16.06 -3.27
N GLY A 68 1.18 -16.15 -4.28
CA GLY A 68 0.03 -17.06 -4.28
C GLY A 68 -0.83 -16.82 -3.03
N THR A 69 -0.85 -17.78 -2.10
CA THR A 69 -1.63 -17.72 -0.85
C THR A 69 -0.79 -17.47 0.40
N GLN A 70 0.54 -17.35 0.28
CA GLN A 70 1.45 -17.17 1.41
C GLN A 70 2.02 -15.76 1.43
N ASN A 71 2.30 -15.21 2.62
CA ASN A 71 2.96 -13.92 2.72
C ASN A 71 4.38 -13.97 2.13
N LEU A 72 4.83 -12.89 1.49
CA LEU A 72 6.14 -12.74 0.89
C LEU A 72 7.26 -13.00 1.88
N VAL A 73 7.17 -12.43 3.10
CA VAL A 73 8.18 -12.61 4.14
C VAL A 73 8.29 -14.08 4.55
N ASP A 74 7.15 -14.76 4.71
CA ASP A 74 7.12 -16.19 5.02
C ASP A 74 7.73 -17.02 3.88
N THR A 75 7.43 -16.66 2.64
CA THR A 75 7.95 -17.33 1.44
C THR A 75 9.47 -17.17 1.34
N LEU A 76 9.98 -15.95 1.46
CA LEU A 76 11.42 -15.65 1.42
C LEU A 76 12.16 -16.31 2.60
N HIS A 77 11.58 -16.31 3.79
CA HIS A 77 12.16 -16.97 4.96
C HIS A 77 12.26 -18.49 4.76
N LYS A 78 11.21 -19.14 4.25
CA LYS A 78 11.21 -20.58 3.91
C LYS A 78 12.22 -20.93 2.82
N LEU A 79 12.46 -20.02 1.88
CA LEU A 79 13.49 -20.17 0.83
C LEU A 79 14.92 -19.89 1.34
N GLY A 80 15.10 -19.64 2.63
CA GLY A 80 16.41 -19.43 3.25
C GLY A 80 17.02 -18.05 2.99
N MET A 81 16.22 -17.06 2.56
CA MET A 81 16.70 -15.69 2.41
C MET A 81 16.89 -15.03 3.78
N LYS A 82 17.94 -14.21 3.92
CA LYS A 82 18.29 -13.56 5.18
C LYS A 82 17.54 -12.24 5.33
N ILE A 83 16.40 -12.25 6.01
CA ILE A 83 15.62 -11.03 6.27
C ILE A 83 16.08 -10.43 7.60
N SER A 84 16.66 -9.22 7.55
CA SER A 84 17.14 -8.49 8.72
C SER A 84 16.01 -7.77 9.45
N VAL A 85 15.05 -7.21 8.70
CA VAL A 85 13.95 -6.40 9.26
C VAL A 85 12.77 -6.37 8.30
N VAL A 86 11.56 -6.36 8.86
CA VAL A 86 10.31 -6.07 8.16
C VAL A 86 9.80 -4.71 8.59
N PHE A 87 9.33 -3.89 7.64
CA PHE A 87 8.67 -2.63 7.91
C PHE A 87 7.17 -2.76 7.63
N GLY A 88 6.35 -2.39 8.60
CA GLY A 88 4.88 -2.43 8.49
C GLY A 88 4.26 -1.02 8.52
N PRO A 89 3.20 -0.76 7.73
CA PRO A 89 2.45 0.50 7.76
C PRO A 89 1.46 0.55 8.94
N GLU A 90 0.43 1.39 8.83
CA GLU A 90 -0.64 1.65 9.81
C GLU A 90 -1.30 0.40 10.42
N HIS A 91 -1.67 -0.59 9.60
CA HIS A 91 -2.31 -1.83 10.08
C HIS A 91 -1.29 -2.93 10.47
N GLY A 92 -0.01 -2.57 10.50
CA GLY A 92 1.09 -3.47 10.79
C GLY A 92 1.34 -4.51 9.70
N PHE A 93 2.30 -5.38 9.98
CA PHE A 93 2.74 -6.41 9.04
C PHE A 93 1.72 -7.57 8.89
N ARG A 94 1.06 -8.00 9.97
CA ARG A 94 0.12 -9.14 9.94
C ARG A 94 -1.35 -8.74 9.83
N GLY A 95 -1.68 -7.45 9.76
CA GLY A 95 -3.06 -6.97 9.60
C GLY A 95 -3.97 -7.21 10.81
N THR A 96 -3.39 -7.45 11.99
CA THR A 96 -4.10 -7.73 13.24
C THR A 96 -4.38 -6.49 14.08
N ALA A 97 -3.88 -5.32 13.67
CA ALA A 97 -4.04 -4.07 14.40
C ALA A 97 -5.20 -3.23 13.85
N ASP A 98 -5.91 -2.54 14.74
CA ASP A 98 -7.03 -1.68 14.39
C ASP A 98 -6.58 -0.38 13.70
N ALA A 99 -7.50 0.28 12.99
CA ALA A 99 -7.21 1.57 12.35
C ALA A 99 -6.85 2.64 13.40
N GLY A 100 -5.67 3.28 13.25
CA GLY A 100 -5.16 4.27 14.19
C GLY A 100 -4.48 3.70 15.44
N GLU A 101 -4.37 2.38 15.59
CA GLU A 101 -3.64 1.76 16.70
C GLU A 101 -2.12 1.97 16.56
N LYS A 102 -1.47 2.40 17.64
CA LYS A 102 0.00 2.56 17.65
C LYS A 102 0.66 1.21 17.84
N ILE A 103 1.20 0.65 16.76
CA ILE A 103 1.99 -0.57 16.83
C ILE A 103 3.44 -0.21 17.16
N SER A 104 3.97 -0.70 18.28
CA SER A 104 5.39 -0.60 18.61
C SER A 104 6.22 -1.60 17.80
N ASN A 105 7.55 -1.46 17.79
CA ASN A 105 8.43 -2.48 17.22
C ASN A 105 8.27 -3.81 17.98
N TYR A 106 8.33 -4.94 17.26
CA TYR A 106 8.18 -6.27 17.84
C TYR A 106 8.98 -7.31 17.06
N LYS A 107 8.96 -8.57 17.49
CA LYS A 107 9.46 -9.71 16.71
C LYS A 107 8.26 -10.52 16.22
N ASP A 108 8.21 -10.79 14.93
CA ASP A 108 7.15 -11.62 14.36
C ASP A 108 7.19 -13.03 14.98
N GLU A 109 6.10 -13.47 15.60
CA GLU A 109 6.06 -14.73 16.35
C GLU A 109 6.33 -15.95 15.46
N LYS A 110 5.95 -15.88 14.18
CA LYS A 110 6.08 -16.98 13.23
C LYS A 110 7.49 -17.17 12.70
N THR A 111 8.20 -16.07 12.44
CA THR A 111 9.52 -16.10 11.78
C THR A 111 10.68 -15.66 12.69
N GLY A 112 10.38 -15.04 13.84
CA GLY A 112 11.36 -14.43 14.73
C GLY A 112 11.99 -13.13 14.17
N ILE A 113 11.57 -12.68 12.99
CA ILE A 113 12.14 -11.51 12.30
C ILE A 113 11.69 -10.22 13.01
N PRO A 114 12.59 -9.25 13.23
CA PRO A 114 12.22 -7.93 13.75
C PRO A 114 11.24 -7.20 12.82
N VAL A 115 10.18 -6.64 13.38
CA VAL A 115 9.20 -5.80 12.69
C VAL A 115 9.25 -4.38 13.28
N VAL A 116 9.46 -3.40 12.40
CA VAL A 116 9.47 -1.97 12.73
C VAL A 116 8.22 -1.31 12.16
N SER A 117 7.45 -0.61 13.00
CA SER A 117 6.31 0.17 12.52
C SER A 117 6.79 1.46 11.88
N LEU A 118 6.29 1.75 10.68
CA LEU A 118 6.45 3.01 9.98
C LEU A 118 5.15 3.85 10.00
N TYR A 119 4.47 3.83 11.15
CA TYR A 119 3.28 4.63 11.40
C TYR A 119 3.44 5.60 12.57
N GLY A 120 2.65 6.68 12.56
CA GLY A 120 2.68 7.71 13.59
C GLY A 120 3.95 8.57 13.54
N ALA A 121 4.76 8.54 14.60
CA ALA A 121 5.93 9.40 14.76
C ALA A 121 7.11 9.02 13.84
N LYS A 122 7.17 7.76 13.42
CA LYS A 122 8.21 7.25 12.52
C LYS A 122 7.52 6.79 11.24
N ARG A 123 7.77 7.47 10.12
CA ARG A 123 7.22 7.13 8.79
C ARG A 123 8.26 6.65 7.79
N ARG A 124 9.53 6.67 8.21
CA ARG A 124 10.70 6.38 7.38
C ARG A 124 11.66 5.45 8.12
N PRO A 125 12.26 4.45 7.47
CA PRO A 125 13.42 3.74 8.01
C PRO A 125 14.55 4.71 8.34
N SER A 126 15.15 4.57 9.51
CA SER A 126 16.35 5.29 9.91
C SER A 126 17.61 4.60 9.40
N LYS A 127 18.73 5.32 9.39
CA LYS A 127 20.05 4.76 9.10
C LYS A 127 20.39 3.55 9.99
N GLU A 128 19.96 3.58 11.25
CA GLU A 128 20.17 2.49 12.20
C GLU A 128 19.36 1.24 11.83
N ASP A 129 18.10 1.40 11.37
CA ASP A 129 17.30 0.26 10.90
C ASP A 129 17.91 -0.42 9.66
N LEU A 130 18.70 0.34 8.87
CA LEU A 130 19.28 -0.09 7.60
C LEU A 130 20.78 -0.46 7.70
N LYS A 131 21.38 -0.45 8.89
CA LYS A 131 22.81 -0.71 9.08
C LYS A 131 23.23 -2.10 8.60
N ASP A 132 22.34 -3.08 8.79
CA ASP A 132 22.52 -4.50 8.48
C ASP A 132 21.67 -4.92 7.28
N VAL A 133 21.42 -4.00 6.34
CA VAL A 133 20.60 -4.24 5.15
C VAL A 133 21.45 -4.03 3.91
N ASP A 134 21.45 -4.99 2.99
CA ASP A 134 22.12 -4.89 1.70
C ASP A 134 21.18 -4.42 0.60
N ILE A 135 19.90 -4.79 0.68
CA ILE A 135 18.88 -4.53 -0.34
C ILE A 135 17.50 -4.41 0.29
N MET A 136 16.67 -3.53 -0.28
CA MET A 136 15.32 -3.24 0.19
C MET A 136 14.28 -3.76 -0.81
N LEU A 137 13.19 -4.34 -0.30
CA LEU A 137 12.03 -4.76 -1.08
C LEU A 137 10.79 -4.01 -0.62
N PHE A 138 9.95 -3.59 -1.56
CA PHE A 138 8.66 -2.98 -1.30
C PHE A 138 7.56 -3.79 -1.96
N ASP A 139 6.61 -4.31 -1.17
CA ASP A 139 5.48 -5.10 -1.65
C ASP A 139 4.24 -4.83 -0.80
N ILE A 140 3.23 -4.19 -1.35
CA ILE A 140 1.95 -3.93 -0.67
C ILE A 140 0.85 -3.66 -1.69
N GLN A 141 -0.38 -4.10 -1.40
CA GLN A 141 -1.53 -3.84 -2.25
C GLN A 141 -2.14 -2.47 -1.93
N ASP A 142 -2.10 -1.58 -2.92
CA ASP A 142 -2.77 -0.27 -2.88
C ASP A 142 -4.20 -0.35 -3.48
N VAL A 143 -4.96 0.76 -3.43
CA VAL A 143 -6.34 0.87 -3.94
C VAL A 143 -6.53 1.95 -5.00
N GLY A 144 -5.49 2.66 -5.41
CA GLY A 144 -5.51 3.59 -6.54
C GLY A 144 -6.01 5.00 -6.24
N THR A 145 -5.99 5.41 -4.98
CA THR A 145 -6.49 6.72 -4.53
C THR A 145 -5.43 7.49 -3.75
N ARG A 146 -5.26 8.77 -4.04
CA ARG A 146 -4.19 9.62 -3.49
C ARG A 146 -4.14 9.67 -1.96
N PHE A 147 -5.31 9.62 -1.31
CA PHE A 147 -5.44 9.69 0.15
C PHE A 147 -5.34 8.31 0.84
N TYR A 148 -5.08 7.24 0.09
CA TYR A 148 -4.65 5.97 0.65
C TYR A 148 -3.13 5.96 0.77
N THR A 149 -2.61 5.91 2.00
CA THR A 149 -1.27 6.42 2.33
C THR A 149 -0.11 5.46 1.99
N TYR A 150 -0.34 4.38 1.25
CA TYR A 150 0.74 3.46 0.88
C TYR A 150 1.65 4.05 -0.19
N ILE A 151 1.15 4.89 -1.10
CA ILE A 151 2.00 5.65 -2.03
C ILE A 151 2.89 6.68 -1.29
N SER A 152 2.39 7.25 -0.19
CA SER A 152 3.18 8.12 0.70
C SER A 152 4.24 7.34 1.48
N SER A 153 3.89 6.13 1.92
CA SER A 153 4.83 5.20 2.55
C SER A 153 5.92 4.75 1.58
N LEU A 154 5.57 4.49 0.31
CA LEU A 154 6.53 4.20 -0.75
C LEU A 154 7.52 5.34 -0.94
N GLU A 155 7.05 6.58 -1.02
CA GLU A 155 7.92 7.75 -1.18
C GLU A 155 8.95 7.85 -0.04
N GLU A 156 8.49 7.74 1.21
CA GLU A 156 9.37 7.74 2.39
C GLU A 156 10.37 6.56 2.34
N TYR A 157 9.93 5.38 1.92
CA TYR A 157 10.78 4.19 1.78
C TYR A 157 11.84 4.35 0.68
N MET A 158 11.48 4.95 -0.45
CA MET A 158 12.39 5.28 -1.54
C MET A 158 13.46 6.28 -1.10
N ILE A 159 13.06 7.35 -0.41
CA ILE A 159 14.01 8.34 0.11
C ILE A 159 14.99 7.66 1.08
N ALA A 160 14.49 6.85 2.02
CA ALA A 160 15.35 6.11 2.95
C ALA A 160 16.35 5.19 2.24
N ALA A 161 15.90 4.47 1.22
CA ALA A 161 16.76 3.59 0.43
C ALA A 161 17.89 4.40 -0.22
N PHE A 162 17.56 5.51 -0.87
CA PHE A 162 18.52 6.32 -1.61
C PHE A 162 19.49 7.06 -0.70
N GLU A 163 19.01 7.69 0.38
CA GLU A 163 19.87 8.36 1.37
C GLU A 163 20.88 7.40 2.02
N ASN A 164 20.55 6.10 2.10
CA ASN A 164 21.42 5.07 2.67
C ASN A 164 22.09 4.18 1.62
N HIS A 165 22.04 4.57 0.33
CA HIS A 165 22.65 3.87 -0.80
C HIS A 165 22.26 2.38 -0.88
N LYS A 166 21.01 2.06 -0.56
CA LYS A 166 20.45 0.71 -0.67
C LYS A 166 19.74 0.55 -2.01
N PRO A 167 20.06 -0.48 -2.82
CA PRO A 167 19.23 -0.87 -3.95
C PRO A 167 17.81 -1.19 -3.49
N LEU A 168 16.82 -0.74 -4.27
CA LEU A 168 15.40 -0.95 -3.98
C LEU A 168 14.75 -1.79 -5.09
N ILE A 169 14.04 -2.84 -4.71
CA ILE A 169 13.17 -3.61 -5.60
C ILE A 169 11.71 -3.33 -5.22
N ILE A 170 10.91 -2.91 -6.19
CA ILE A 170 9.45 -2.75 -6.04
C ILE A 170 8.80 -3.94 -6.72
N LEU A 171 8.04 -4.71 -5.95
CA LEU A 171 7.22 -5.80 -6.44
C LEU A 171 5.84 -5.21 -6.77
N ASP A 172 5.60 -4.98 -8.05
CA ASP A 172 4.42 -4.24 -8.49
C ASP A 172 3.13 -5.04 -8.27
N ARG A 173 2.03 -4.33 -8.06
CA ARG A 173 0.70 -4.92 -7.89
C ARG A 173 -0.35 -4.20 -8.72
N PRO A 174 -1.38 -4.89 -9.22
CA PRO A 174 -2.47 -4.27 -9.96
C PRO A 174 -3.13 -3.16 -9.15
N ASN A 175 -3.46 -2.04 -9.80
CA ASN A 175 -4.29 -1.02 -9.20
C ASN A 175 -5.77 -1.38 -9.46
N PRO A 176 -6.60 -1.66 -8.44
CA PRO A 176 -8.01 -2.00 -8.65
C PRO A 176 -8.79 -0.86 -9.31
N ASN A 177 -8.39 0.40 -9.09
CA ASN A 177 -8.92 1.61 -9.74
C ASN A 177 -8.02 2.11 -10.89
N GLY A 178 -7.14 1.27 -11.44
CA GLY A 178 -6.19 1.62 -12.49
C GLY A 178 -6.80 1.88 -13.87
N PHE A 179 -8.11 1.68 -14.01
CA PHE A 179 -8.86 1.76 -15.26
C PHE A 179 -9.38 3.15 -15.61
N TYR A 180 -9.12 4.14 -14.77
CA TYR A 180 -9.50 5.52 -15.00
C TYR A 180 -8.59 6.48 -14.22
N VAL A 181 -8.65 7.76 -14.59
CA VAL A 181 -7.99 8.88 -13.91
C VAL A 181 -9.06 9.92 -13.65
N ASP A 182 -9.15 10.43 -12.42
CA ASP A 182 -10.22 11.36 -12.03
C ASP A 182 -9.82 12.28 -10.87
N GLY A 183 -10.52 13.42 -10.78
CA GLY A 183 -10.38 14.40 -9.72
C GLY A 183 -9.29 15.45 -9.95
N PRO A 184 -9.31 16.57 -9.18
CA PRO A 184 -8.29 17.58 -9.27
C PRO A 184 -6.91 17.05 -8.86
N VAL A 185 -5.91 17.47 -9.62
CA VAL A 185 -4.50 17.38 -9.22
C VAL A 185 -4.31 18.13 -7.90
N LEU A 186 -3.53 17.55 -6.98
CA LEU A 186 -3.28 18.17 -5.68
C LEU A 186 -2.55 19.52 -5.87
N ASP A 187 -3.17 20.60 -5.39
CA ASP A 187 -2.43 21.82 -5.11
C ASP A 187 -1.48 21.56 -3.94
N THR A 188 -0.18 21.69 -4.21
CA THR A 188 0.90 21.41 -3.26
C THR A 188 0.86 22.31 -2.01
N ALA A 189 0.09 23.39 -2.00
CA ALA A 189 -0.22 24.15 -0.78
C ALA A 189 -0.95 23.30 0.28
N PHE A 190 -1.68 22.26 -0.13
CA PHE A 190 -2.39 21.32 0.75
C PHE A 190 -1.64 19.99 0.96
N ARG A 191 -0.34 19.95 0.66
CA ARG A 191 0.48 18.75 0.81
C ARG A 191 0.44 18.23 2.25
N SER A 192 0.18 16.93 2.39
CA SER A 192 0.21 16.21 3.68
C SER A 192 0.51 14.72 3.45
N PHE A 193 0.49 13.89 4.49
CA PHE A 193 0.72 12.45 4.34
C PHE A 193 -0.45 11.70 3.67
N VAL A 194 -1.63 12.32 3.52
CA VAL A 194 -2.75 11.81 2.71
C VAL A 194 -2.76 12.40 1.29
N GLY A 195 -1.64 12.98 0.87
CA GLY A 195 -1.47 13.60 -0.44
C GLY A 195 -0.14 14.31 -0.52
N MET A 196 0.90 13.57 -0.92
CA MET A 196 2.27 14.11 -0.98
C MET A 196 2.59 14.75 -2.33
N GLN A 197 2.10 14.16 -3.42
CA GLN A 197 2.50 14.55 -4.78
C GLN A 197 1.35 15.13 -5.60
N PRO A 198 1.65 15.97 -6.60
CA PRO A 198 0.66 16.59 -7.49
C PRO A 198 0.11 15.56 -8.49
N VAL A 199 -0.63 14.58 -7.97
CA VAL A 199 -1.40 13.60 -8.74
C VAL A 199 -2.91 13.80 -8.52
N PRO A 200 -3.78 13.37 -9.46
CA PRO A 200 -5.24 13.40 -9.29
C PRO A 200 -5.71 12.58 -8.06
N ILE A 201 -7.02 12.63 -7.75
CA ILE A 201 -7.60 11.81 -6.67
C ILE A 201 -7.42 10.33 -7.01
N VAL A 202 -7.86 9.94 -8.20
CA VAL A 202 -7.64 8.61 -8.76
C VAL A 202 -6.55 8.77 -9.80
N TYR A 203 -5.36 8.26 -9.51
CA TYR A 203 -4.16 8.54 -10.29
C TYR A 203 -3.88 7.50 -11.38
N GLY A 204 -4.66 6.42 -11.44
CA GLY A 204 -4.67 5.46 -12.56
C GLY A 204 -3.41 4.60 -12.75
N MET A 205 -2.39 4.73 -11.92
CA MET A 205 -1.11 4.01 -12.05
C MET A 205 -1.00 2.82 -11.10
N THR A 206 -0.18 1.82 -11.42
CA THR A 206 0.31 0.87 -10.42
C THR A 206 1.28 1.55 -9.45
N ILE A 207 1.63 0.87 -8.35
CA ILE A 207 2.58 1.43 -7.39
C ILE A 207 4.00 1.50 -7.98
N GLY A 208 4.36 0.57 -8.87
CA GLY A 208 5.60 0.60 -9.64
C GLY A 208 5.65 1.76 -10.64
N GLU A 209 4.56 2.00 -11.38
CA GLU A 209 4.44 3.14 -12.29
C GLU A 209 4.51 4.47 -11.54
N TYR A 210 3.83 4.58 -10.40
CA TYR A 210 3.92 5.75 -9.51
C TYR A 210 5.35 6.00 -9.04
N ALA A 211 6.05 4.95 -8.58
CA ALA A 211 7.46 5.05 -8.19
C ALA A 211 8.35 5.54 -9.34
N GLN A 212 8.11 5.05 -10.56
CA GLN A 212 8.81 5.50 -11.75
C GLN A 212 8.54 6.98 -12.04
N MET A 213 7.29 7.42 -11.94
CA MET A 213 6.88 8.81 -12.16
C MET A 213 7.58 9.76 -11.18
N ILE A 214 7.49 9.50 -9.86
CA ILE A 214 8.05 10.43 -8.86
C ILE A 214 9.58 10.50 -8.93
N ALA A 215 10.24 9.42 -9.36
CA ALA A 215 11.68 9.41 -9.63
C ALA A 215 12.04 10.19 -10.91
N GLY A 216 11.28 10.02 -11.98
CA GLY A 216 11.51 10.68 -13.28
C GLY A 216 11.24 12.19 -13.23
N GLU A 217 10.16 12.58 -12.58
CA GLU A 217 9.76 13.99 -12.39
C GLU A 217 10.57 14.73 -11.33
N LYS A 218 11.53 14.03 -10.70
CA LYS A 218 12.42 14.57 -9.65
C LYS A 218 11.67 15.09 -8.41
N TRP A 219 10.56 14.45 -8.05
CA TRP A 219 9.68 14.87 -6.95
C TRP A 219 10.16 14.45 -5.57
N LEU A 220 11.05 13.45 -5.49
CA LEU A 220 11.70 13.07 -4.23
C LEU A 220 12.64 14.18 -3.75
N LYS A 221 12.81 14.28 -2.43
CA LYS A 221 13.84 15.10 -1.77
C LYS A 221 14.84 14.18 -1.09
N ILE A 222 15.96 13.90 -1.75
CA ILE A 222 17.00 13.00 -1.25
C ILE A 222 18.12 13.85 -0.67
N ASN A 223 18.40 13.75 0.62
CA ASN A 223 19.35 14.63 1.33
C ASN A 223 19.04 16.13 1.10
N GLY A 224 17.75 16.48 1.04
CA GLY A 224 17.28 17.85 0.75
C GLY A 224 17.37 18.30 -0.71
N SER A 225 17.90 17.47 -1.62
CA SER A 225 18.10 17.78 -3.03
C SER A 225 17.04 17.12 -3.94
N SER A 226 16.60 17.84 -4.98
CA SER A 226 15.85 17.29 -6.13
C SER A 226 16.76 17.00 -7.34
N THR A 227 18.06 17.23 -7.20
CA THR A 227 19.05 16.96 -8.24
C THR A 227 19.69 15.60 -7.95
N TYR A 228 19.24 14.59 -8.69
CA TYR A 228 19.76 13.23 -8.62
C TYR A 228 19.57 12.50 -9.93
N ASN A 229 20.32 11.41 -10.10
CA ASN A 229 20.15 10.44 -11.17
C ASN A 229 19.79 9.09 -10.54
N ILE A 230 18.53 8.69 -10.65
CA ILE A 230 18.07 7.36 -10.27
C ILE A 230 18.04 6.52 -11.53
N ARG A 231 18.77 5.41 -11.53
CA ARG A 231 18.64 4.43 -12.63
C ARG A 231 17.50 3.48 -12.28
N VAL A 232 16.48 3.50 -13.14
CA VAL A 232 15.32 2.61 -13.07
C VAL A 232 15.55 1.44 -14.02
N TYR A 233 15.57 0.23 -13.49
CA TYR A 233 15.73 -1.00 -14.25
C TYR A 233 14.35 -1.62 -14.51
N LYS A 234 14.03 -1.84 -15.78
CA LYS A 234 12.81 -2.53 -16.20
C LYS A 234 13.15 -3.96 -16.63
N TYR A 235 12.44 -4.95 -16.07
CA TYR A 235 12.38 -6.38 -16.44
C TYR A 235 13.71 -7.18 -16.41
N GLY A 236 13.71 -8.35 -15.74
CA GLY A 236 14.69 -9.42 -15.97
C GLY A 236 15.79 -9.63 -14.93
N VAL A 237 16.16 -10.90 -14.77
CA VAL A 237 17.12 -11.50 -13.82
C VAL A 237 18.57 -11.04 -14.02
N GLU A 238 18.91 -10.58 -15.22
CA GLU A 238 20.28 -10.28 -15.61
C GLU A 238 20.50 -8.78 -15.74
N ASN A 239 20.45 -8.10 -14.60
CA ASN A 239 21.10 -6.80 -14.50
C ASN A 239 22.25 -6.86 -13.50
N PRO A 240 23.42 -7.42 -13.89
CA PRO A 240 24.62 -7.42 -13.04
C PRO A 240 24.97 -6.01 -12.56
N GLU A 241 24.61 -4.99 -13.34
CA GLU A 241 24.83 -3.61 -12.95
C GLU A 241 23.95 -3.20 -11.77
N PHE A 242 22.73 -3.70 -11.60
CA PHE A 242 21.85 -3.29 -10.49
C PHE A 242 22.53 -3.46 -9.12
N MET A 243 23.27 -4.55 -8.94
CA MET A 243 23.99 -4.87 -7.70
C MET A 243 25.44 -4.37 -7.67
N ASP A 244 25.97 -3.83 -8.77
CA ASP A 244 27.31 -3.26 -8.84
C ASP A 244 27.34 -1.83 -8.25
N LEU A 245 27.44 -1.76 -6.93
CA LEU A 245 27.54 -0.50 -6.17
C LEU A 245 28.81 0.31 -6.45
N LYS A 246 29.82 -0.25 -7.16
CA LYS A 246 31.07 0.45 -7.48
C LYS A 246 30.97 1.34 -8.72
N LYS A 247 29.96 1.16 -9.57
CA LYS A 247 29.65 2.04 -10.70
C LYS A 247 28.96 3.33 -10.22
N THR A 248 29.25 4.45 -10.88
CA THR A 248 28.92 5.86 -10.58
C THR A 248 27.44 6.26 -10.51
N VAL A 249 26.50 5.31 -10.40
CA VAL A 249 25.08 5.62 -10.20
C VAL A 249 24.74 5.52 -8.71
N PRO A 250 24.44 6.63 -8.03
CA PRO A 250 24.27 6.65 -6.57
C PRO A 250 22.97 5.98 -6.10
N TYR A 251 21.90 5.99 -6.93
CA TYR A 251 20.57 5.53 -6.55
C TYR A 251 19.98 4.58 -7.60
N ARG A 252 19.48 3.42 -7.16
CA ARG A 252 19.08 2.31 -8.03
C ARG A 252 17.75 1.73 -7.59
N MET A 253 16.84 1.59 -8.54
CA MET A 253 15.54 1.00 -8.33
C MET A 253 15.21 0.02 -9.44
N GLN A 254 14.66 -1.15 -9.11
CA GLN A 254 14.15 -2.12 -10.05
C GLN A 254 12.68 -2.37 -9.78
N ILE A 255 11.86 -2.41 -10.84
CA ILE A 255 10.44 -2.71 -10.75
C ILE A 255 10.22 -4.11 -11.36
N ILE A 256 9.64 -5.02 -10.58
CA ILE A 256 9.13 -6.30 -11.07
C ILE A 256 7.66 -6.09 -11.40
N ALA A 257 7.39 -5.75 -12.66
CA ALA A 257 6.04 -5.43 -13.13
C ALA A 257 5.12 -6.66 -13.13
N CYS A 258 3.82 -6.40 -12.99
CA CYS A 258 2.80 -7.43 -13.15
C CYS A 258 2.85 -8.05 -14.56
N GLU A 259 2.62 -9.36 -14.65
CA GLU A 259 2.45 -10.07 -15.91
C GLU A 259 0.96 -10.16 -16.26
N LYS A 260 0.61 -9.87 -17.52
CA LYS A 260 -0.77 -9.86 -18.05
C LYS A 260 -1.73 -8.85 -17.37
N TYR A 261 -1.18 -7.79 -16.77
CA TYR A 261 -1.97 -6.63 -16.31
C TYR A 261 -2.02 -5.55 -17.40
N THR A 262 -3.18 -4.92 -17.55
CA THR A 262 -3.37 -3.70 -18.34
C THR A 262 -4.23 -2.73 -17.53
N HIS A 263 -4.25 -1.44 -17.90
CA HIS A 263 -5.18 -0.50 -17.28
C HIS A 263 -6.66 -0.83 -17.55
N ASN A 264 -6.99 -1.69 -18.52
CA ASN A 264 -8.37 -2.17 -18.69
C ASN A 264 -8.73 -3.33 -17.74
N SER A 265 -7.75 -3.91 -17.05
CA SER A 265 -7.96 -5.06 -16.16
C SER A 265 -8.72 -4.64 -14.89
N LYS A 266 -9.72 -5.43 -14.51
CA LYS A 266 -10.48 -5.26 -13.25
C LYS A 266 -10.00 -6.29 -12.25
N TYR A 267 -8.98 -5.94 -11.47
CA TYR A 267 -8.39 -6.84 -10.49
C TYR A 267 -9.19 -6.87 -9.18
N VAL A 268 -9.62 -8.06 -8.76
CA VAL A 268 -10.21 -8.28 -7.44
C VAL A 268 -9.12 -8.69 -6.46
N LEU A 269 -9.05 -7.98 -5.33
CA LEU A 269 -8.03 -8.24 -4.31
C LEU A 269 -8.32 -9.57 -3.61
N PRO A 270 -7.33 -10.47 -3.46
CA PRO A 270 -7.52 -11.76 -2.79
C PRO A 270 -7.72 -11.62 -1.28
N VAL A 271 -7.35 -10.47 -0.72
CA VAL A 271 -7.50 -10.13 0.70
C VAL A 271 -7.81 -8.64 0.83
N LYS A 272 -8.69 -8.29 1.78
CA LYS A 272 -9.04 -6.89 2.04
C LYS A 272 -7.79 -6.07 2.41
N PRO A 273 -7.57 -4.89 1.82
CA PRO A 273 -6.38 -4.08 2.08
C PRO A 273 -6.45 -3.34 3.42
N SER A 274 -7.66 -3.03 3.90
CA SER A 274 -7.90 -2.46 5.23
C SER A 274 -9.17 -3.04 5.86
N PRO A 275 -9.35 -2.91 7.20
CA PRO A 275 -10.55 -3.41 7.87
C PRO A 275 -11.87 -2.88 7.31
N ASN A 276 -11.89 -1.62 6.85
CA ASN A 276 -13.07 -0.92 6.34
C ASN A 276 -13.18 -0.90 4.80
N LEU A 277 -12.27 -1.58 4.08
CA LEU A 277 -12.40 -1.86 2.64
C LEU A 277 -12.58 -3.37 2.44
N PRO A 278 -13.70 -3.95 2.89
CA PRO A 278 -13.87 -5.40 2.96
C PRO A 278 -13.99 -6.09 1.60
N ASP A 279 -14.46 -5.37 0.57
CA ASP A 279 -14.76 -5.92 -0.74
C ASP A 279 -14.50 -4.89 -1.87
N ILE A 280 -14.62 -5.36 -3.12
CA ILE A 280 -14.39 -4.53 -4.31
C ILE A 280 -15.39 -3.38 -4.45
N GLN A 281 -16.60 -3.51 -3.89
CA GLN A 281 -17.63 -2.46 -3.96
C GLN A 281 -17.25 -1.29 -3.06
N SER A 282 -16.77 -1.57 -1.84
CA SER A 282 -16.18 -0.54 -0.97
C SER A 282 -14.95 0.10 -1.60
N ILE A 283 -14.08 -0.67 -2.26
CA ILE A 283 -12.88 -0.14 -2.95
C ILE A 283 -13.24 0.80 -4.10
N TYR A 284 -14.25 0.46 -4.91
CA TYR A 284 -14.71 1.32 -6.01
C TYR A 284 -15.47 2.55 -5.53
N ALA A 285 -16.17 2.47 -4.39
CA ALA A 285 -16.85 3.62 -3.81
C ALA A 285 -15.90 4.56 -3.03
N TYR A 286 -14.79 4.04 -2.51
CA TYR A 286 -13.82 4.77 -1.70
C TYR A 286 -13.35 6.10 -2.31
N PRO A 287 -12.97 6.20 -3.60
CA PRO A 287 -12.64 7.47 -4.24
C PRO A 287 -13.70 8.56 -4.11
N SER A 288 -14.98 8.19 -3.99
CA SER A 288 -16.11 9.13 -3.90
C SER A 288 -16.55 9.37 -2.45
N THR A 289 -16.70 8.32 -1.66
CA THR A 289 -17.28 8.43 -0.30
C THR A 289 -16.26 8.81 0.76
N CYS A 290 -14.96 8.60 0.54
CA CYS A 290 -13.94 8.98 1.51
C CYS A 290 -13.88 10.50 1.74
N PHE A 291 -14.42 11.32 0.84
CA PHE A 291 -14.53 12.77 1.06
C PHE A 291 -15.39 13.13 2.27
N PHE A 292 -16.31 12.25 2.70
CA PHE A 292 -17.11 12.47 3.89
C PHE A 292 -16.29 12.44 5.18
N GLU A 293 -15.07 11.88 5.19
CA GLU A 293 -14.15 11.96 6.34
C GLU A 293 -13.75 13.42 6.65
N GLY A 294 -13.85 14.33 5.68
CA GLY A 294 -13.67 15.77 5.87
C GLY A 294 -14.93 16.50 6.36
N THR A 295 -15.98 15.78 6.72
CA THR A 295 -17.30 16.33 7.08
C THR A 295 -17.83 15.69 8.37
N VAL A 296 -19.05 16.06 8.78
CA VAL A 296 -19.77 15.40 9.89
C VAL A 296 -20.59 14.18 9.45
N LEU A 297 -20.69 13.92 8.13
CA LEU A 297 -21.43 12.77 7.61
C LEU A 297 -20.64 11.49 7.90
N SER A 298 -21.35 10.43 8.29
CA SER A 298 -20.79 9.08 8.31
C SER A 298 -20.70 8.54 6.89
N GLU A 299 -19.60 7.87 6.59
CA GLU A 299 -19.33 7.11 5.37
C GLU A 299 -19.60 5.60 5.56
N GLY A 300 -20.39 5.23 6.57
CA GLY A 300 -20.83 3.85 6.79
C GLY A 300 -19.87 2.97 7.60
N ARG A 301 -18.76 3.50 8.13
CA ARG A 301 -17.95 2.79 9.12
C ARG A 301 -18.79 2.39 10.34
N GLY A 302 -18.48 1.24 10.93
CA GLY A 302 -19.28 0.65 12.02
C GLY A 302 -20.56 -0.06 11.55
N THR A 303 -20.80 -0.14 10.24
CA THR A 303 -21.89 -0.91 9.63
C THR A 303 -21.33 -2.05 8.77
N PRO A 304 -22.16 -2.99 8.28
CA PRO A 304 -21.75 -3.98 7.29
C PRO A 304 -21.36 -3.42 5.91
N MET A 305 -21.57 -2.13 5.65
CA MET A 305 -21.42 -1.51 4.33
C MET A 305 -20.51 -0.25 4.36
N PRO A 306 -19.28 -0.33 4.89
CA PRO A 306 -18.38 0.83 4.92
C PRO A 306 -18.08 1.34 3.52
N PHE A 307 -18.06 2.67 3.36
CA PHE A 307 -17.89 3.42 2.11
C PHE A 307 -18.97 3.18 1.04
N ARG A 308 -20.00 2.38 1.31
CA ARG A 308 -21.08 2.11 0.35
C ARG A 308 -22.36 2.89 0.65
N ILE A 309 -22.40 3.53 1.81
CA ILE A 309 -23.51 4.35 2.29
C ILE A 309 -22.94 5.62 2.91
N PHE A 310 -23.76 6.66 2.98
CA PHE A 310 -23.47 7.84 3.78
C PHE A 310 -24.72 8.27 4.53
N GLY A 311 -24.55 8.98 5.64
CA GLY A 311 -25.68 9.47 6.42
C GLY A 311 -25.30 10.33 7.61
N HIS A 312 -26.28 11.05 8.14
CA HIS A 312 -26.16 11.79 9.39
C HIS A 312 -27.53 11.91 10.04
N PRO A 313 -27.65 11.90 11.39
CA PRO A 313 -28.95 11.96 12.08
C PRO A 313 -29.83 13.16 11.72
N SER A 314 -29.24 14.24 11.20
CA SER A 314 -29.97 15.44 10.78
C SER A 314 -30.44 15.41 9.32
N LEU A 315 -30.08 14.39 8.53
CA LEU A 315 -30.58 14.28 7.16
C LEU A 315 -32.08 13.93 7.16
N PRO A 316 -32.88 14.49 6.23
CA PRO A 316 -34.27 14.10 6.09
C PRO A 316 -34.41 12.59 5.90
N SER A 317 -35.44 11.99 6.50
CA SER A 317 -35.80 10.60 6.19
C SER A 317 -36.26 10.54 4.73
N THR A 318 -35.48 9.85 3.91
CA THR A 318 -35.80 9.54 2.51
C THR A 318 -36.56 8.23 2.40
#